data_AF-A0A3C1CMH0-F1
#
_entry.id   AF-A0A3C1CMH0-F1
#
_cell.length_a   1.000
_cell.length_b   1.000
_cell.length_c   1.000
_cell.angle_alpha   90.00
_cell.angle_beta   90.00
_cell.angle_gamma   90.00
#
_symmetry.space_group_name_H-M   'P 1'
#
loop_
_entity.id
_entity.type
_entity.pdbx_description
1 polymer ?
#
loop_
_entity_poly.entity_id
_entity_poly.type
_entity_poly.pdbx_seq_one_letter_code
_entity_poly.pdbx_strand_id
1 'polypeptide(L)'
;NRGRIITPLKDRFGAQIRTHYPADTDTELAIVDQEAHAPVSVPGGPRLEIPGFMAEVVAEMSQLARQSPHVNQHSGVSVRLSISNYETLAANAVRRALRLHEPEAVPRVSDLAAIVTSTQGKIEIEALEEGREERILQGLVSAAVLAVFRRRVPSEQLGPVVAAFDDSRVVHAGDDLPASAYAELLGQLPALEGPVLALAGSESPGVMASAAEFVLEGLHLTKRLNKDAAGGRATYRGRG
;
A
#
# COMPACT_ATOMS: atom_id res chain seq x y z
N ASN A 1 -15.04 12.21 -62.14
CA ASN A 1 -14.35 11.35 -61.17
C ASN A 1 -14.38 11.97 -59.79
N ARG A 2 -15.46 11.74 -59.04
CA ARG A 2 -15.58 12.17 -57.63
C ARG A 2 -14.77 11.20 -56.78
N GLY A 3 -13.73 11.68 -56.10
CA GLY A 3 -12.96 10.89 -55.15
C GLY A 3 -13.88 10.37 -54.05
N ARG A 4 -14.04 9.05 -53.98
CA ARG A 4 -14.83 8.38 -52.96
C ARG A 4 -14.06 8.49 -51.65
N ILE A 5 -14.58 9.27 -50.70
CA ILE A 5 -14.06 9.32 -49.32
C ILE A 5 -14.17 7.90 -48.78
N ILE A 6 -13.03 7.25 -48.55
CA ILE A 6 -12.95 5.96 -47.87
C ILE A 6 -13.34 6.25 -46.42
N THR A 7 -14.46 5.70 -45.95
CA THR A 7 -14.80 5.72 -44.52
C THR A 7 -13.66 5.08 -43.72
N PRO A 8 -13.34 5.58 -42.51
CA PRO A 8 -12.21 5.09 -41.75
C PRO A 8 -12.28 3.56 -41.57
N LEU A 9 -11.13 2.90 -41.46
CA LEU A 9 -10.92 1.45 -41.26
C LEU A 9 -11.75 0.79 -40.12
N LYS A 10 -12.55 1.55 -39.38
CA LYS A 10 -13.39 1.14 -38.25
C LYS A 10 -14.41 0.05 -38.60
N ASP A 11 -14.89 -0.01 -39.84
CA ASP A 11 -15.90 -0.98 -40.28
C ASP A 11 -15.35 -2.36 -40.71
N ARG A 12 -14.02 -2.58 -40.72
CA ARG A 12 -13.40 -3.81 -41.25
C ARG A 12 -12.91 -4.81 -40.20
N PHE A 13 -12.91 -4.43 -38.92
CA PHE A 13 -12.57 -5.35 -37.83
C PHE A 13 -13.83 -5.63 -37.01
N GLY A 14 -14.52 -6.74 -37.33
CA GLY A 14 -15.75 -7.19 -36.67
C GLY A 14 -15.59 -7.65 -35.21
N ALA A 15 -14.53 -7.23 -34.52
CA ALA A 15 -14.34 -7.48 -33.11
C ALA A 15 -13.63 -6.27 -32.48
N GLN A 16 -14.37 -5.54 -31.64
CA GLN A 16 -13.79 -4.57 -30.74
C GLN A 16 -13.47 -5.30 -29.43
N ILE A 17 -12.18 -5.44 -29.10
CA ILE A 17 -11.79 -5.89 -27.75
C ILE A 17 -12.07 -4.71 -26.82
N ARG A 18 -13.09 -4.84 -25.97
CA ARG A 18 -13.28 -3.95 -24.82
C ARG A 18 -12.51 -4.56 -23.66
N THR A 19 -11.37 -3.97 -23.33
CA THR A 19 -10.63 -4.34 -22.12
C THR A 19 -11.36 -3.77 -20.92
N HIS A 20 -11.72 -4.63 -19.97
CA HIS A 20 -12.30 -4.23 -18.70
C HIS A 20 -11.22 -4.31 -17.62
N TYR A 21 -11.32 -3.43 -16.63
CA TYR A 21 -10.52 -3.57 -15.41
C TYR A 21 -10.98 -4.81 -14.63
N PRO A 22 -10.10 -5.42 -13.82
CA PRO A 22 -10.49 -6.44 -12.85
C PRO A 22 -11.63 -5.92 -11.97
N ALA A 23 -12.65 -6.76 -11.77
CA ALA A 23 -13.88 -6.38 -11.05
C ALA A 23 -13.69 -6.31 -9.53
N ASP A 24 -12.72 -7.07 -9.00
CA ASP A 24 -12.43 -7.17 -7.58
C ASP A 24 -10.92 -7.24 -7.32
N THR A 25 -10.54 -7.11 -6.05
CA THR A 25 -9.14 -7.13 -5.60
C THR A 25 -8.50 -8.50 -5.78
N ASP A 26 -9.26 -9.58 -5.67
CA ASP A 26 -8.72 -10.95 -5.74
C ASP A 26 -8.26 -11.26 -7.17
N THR A 27 -9.07 -10.89 -8.15
CA THR A 27 -8.72 -10.98 -9.58
C THR A 27 -7.54 -10.06 -9.91
N GLU A 28 -7.49 -8.85 -9.33
CA GLU A 28 -6.36 -7.94 -9.49
C GLU A 28 -5.06 -8.57 -8.98
N LEU A 29 -5.09 -9.17 -7.79
CA LEU A 29 -3.94 -9.83 -7.18
C LEU A 29 -3.47 -11.04 -7.97
N ALA A 30 -4.40 -11.86 -8.49
CA ALA A 30 -4.04 -12.98 -9.34
C ALA A 30 -3.27 -12.54 -10.60
N ILE A 31 -3.63 -11.39 -11.18
CA ILE A 31 -2.90 -10.80 -12.31
C ILE A 31 -1.53 -10.28 -11.86
N VAL A 32 -1.47 -9.61 -10.70
CA VAL A 32 -0.20 -9.13 -10.13
C VAL A 32 0.76 -10.31 -9.91
N ASP A 33 0.31 -11.39 -9.29
CA ASP A 33 1.12 -12.57 -9.01
C ASP A 33 1.62 -13.25 -10.30
N GLN A 34 0.82 -13.21 -11.37
CA GLN A 34 1.20 -13.77 -12.66
C GLN A 34 2.21 -12.88 -13.42
N GLU A 35 2.06 -11.55 -13.37
CA GLU A 35 2.71 -10.63 -14.30
C GLU A 35 3.83 -9.77 -13.66
N ALA A 36 3.86 -9.67 -12.33
CA ALA A 36 4.86 -8.87 -11.64
C ALA A 36 6.23 -9.53 -11.65
N HIS A 37 7.24 -8.73 -11.95
CA HIS A 37 8.64 -9.12 -11.86
C HIS A 37 9.23 -8.47 -10.61
N ALA A 38 8.91 -9.05 -9.45
CA ALA A 38 9.49 -8.61 -8.19
C ALA A 38 11.03 -8.68 -8.26
N PRO A 39 11.76 -7.77 -7.58
CA PRO A 39 13.21 -7.80 -7.56
C PRO A 39 13.70 -9.20 -7.21
N VAL A 40 14.41 -9.84 -8.13
CA VAL A 40 14.96 -11.18 -7.90
C VAL A 40 15.88 -11.10 -6.69
N SER A 41 15.70 -12.01 -5.73
CA SER A 41 16.65 -12.18 -4.63
C SER A 41 18.04 -12.40 -5.21
N VAL A 42 18.87 -11.36 -5.17
CA VAL A 42 20.27 -11.46 -5.55
C VAL A 42 20.98 -12.35 -4.54
N PRO A 43 21.91 -13.23 -4.97
CA PRO A 43 22.71 -14.02 -4.04
C PRO A 43 23.37 -13.13 -2.98
N GLY A 44 23.09 -13.41 -1.70
CA GLY A 44 23.57 -12.61 -0.56
C GLY A 44 22.73 -11.37 -0.24
N GLY A 45 21.65 -11.10 -0.96
CA GLY A 45 20.67 -10.06 -0.63
C GLY A 45 19.56 -10.57 0.32
N PRO A 46 18.70 -9.65 0.80
CA PRO A 46 17.59 -10.00 1.67
C PRO A 46 16.57 -10.88 0.95
N ARG A 47 15.95 -11.81 1.69
CA ARG A 47 14.79 -12.58 1.21
C ARG A 47 13.57 -11.67 1.18
N LEU A 48 12.95 -11.50 0.02
CA LEU A 48 11.74 -10.72 -0.13
C LEU A 48 10.51 -11.56 0.27
N GLU A 49 9.69 -11.02 1.16
CA GLU A 49 8.39 -11.59 1.52
C GLU A 49 7.37 -10.45 1.57
N ILE A 50 6.28 -10.58 0.82
CA ILE A 50 5.24 -9.55 0.75
C ILE A 50 3.99 -10.07 1.46
N PRO A 51 3.64 -9.51 2.63
CA PRO A 51 2.46 -9.96 3.35
C PRO A 51 1.19 -9.70 2.54
N GLY A 52 0.23 -10.64 2.60
CA GLY A 52 -1.01 -10.56 1.82
C GLY A 52 -1.77 -9.24 2.01
N PHE A 53 -1.81 -8.70 3.24
CA PHE A 53 -2.47 -7.41 3.50
C PHE A 53 -1.76 -6.22 2.82
N MET A 54 -0.44 -6.28 2.60
CA MET A 54 0.28 -5.24 1.85
C MET A 54 0.01 -5.34 0.35
N ALA A 55 -0.06 -6.56 -0.18
CA ALA A 55 -0.47 -6.79 -1.58
C ALA A 55 -1.91 -6.29 -1.80
N GLU A 56 -2.82 -6.59 -0.87
CA GLU A 56 -4.19 -6.09 -0.91
C GLU A 56 -4.29 -4.56 -0.93
N VAL A 57 -3.41 -3.84 -0.20
CA VAL A 57 -3.39 -2.37 -0.26
C VAL A 57 -3.09 -1.87 -1.67
N VAL A 58 -2.16 -2.52 -2.38
CA VAL A 58 -1.81 -2.16 -3.76
C VAL A 58 -3.00 -2.41 -4.72
N ALA A 59 -3.67 -3.55 -4.57
CA ALA A 59 -4.85 -3.87 -5.36
C ALA A 59 -6.02 -2.91 -5.06
N GLU A 60 -6.30 -2.67 -3.78
CA GLU A 60 -7.35 -1.75 -3.31
C GLU A 60 -7.10 -0.33 -3.80
N MET A 61 -5.86 0.17 -3.73
CA MET A 61 -5.50 1.49 -4.24
C MET A 61 -5.84 1.62 -5.74
N SER A 62 -5.60 0.55 -6.52
CA SER A 62 -5.90 0.54 -7.95
C SER A 62 -7.41 0.57 -8.21
N GLN A 63 -8.20 -0.15 -7.40
CA GLN A 63 -9.66 -0.10 -7.46
C GLN A 63 -10.21 1.29 -7.10
N LEU A 64 -9.68 1.91 -6.05
CA LEU A 64 -10.05 3.26 -5.63
C LEU A 64 -9.69 4.32 -6.68
N ALA A 65 -8.53 4.21 -7.32
CA ALA A 65 -8.10 5.14 -8.37
C ALA A 65 -9.07 5.12 -9.57
N ARG A 66 -9.56 3.94 -9.97
CA ARG A 66 -10.53 3.79 -11.09
C ARG A 66 -11.91 4.34 -10.80
N GLN A 67 -12.24 4.54 -9.53
CA GLN A 67 -13.51 5.09 -9.07
C GLN A 67 -13.37 6.54 -8.61
N SER A 68 -12.16 7.08 -8.58
CA SER A 68 -11.88 8.39 -8.02
C SER A 68 -12.36 9.50 -8.96
N PRO A 69 -13.16 10.47 -8.46
CA PRO A 69 -13.55 11.64 -9.25
C PRO A 69 -12.39 12.62 -9.47
N HIS A 70 -11.25 12.41 -8.81
CA HIS A 70 -10.05 13.23 -8.98
C HIS A 70 -9.11 12.70 -10.07
N VAL A 71 -9.40 11.52 -10.62
CA VAL A 71 -8.63 10.89 -11.69
C VAL A 71 -9.39 11.08 -13.00
N ASN A 72 -8.67 11.47 -14.05
CA ASN A 72 -9.23 11.68 -15.37
C ASN A 72 -9.66 10.35 -15.99
N GLN A 73 -10.97 10.09 -15.94
CA GLN A 73 -11.56 8.84 -16.43
C GLN A 73 -11.58 8.75 -17.96
N HIS A 74 -11.38 9.86 -18.68
CA HIS A 74 -11.26 9.86 -20.13
C HIS A 74 -9.91 9.26 -20.57
N SER A 75 -8.82 9.66 -19.90
CA SER A 75 -7.49 9.06 -20.07
C SER A 75 -7.43 7.64 -19.48
N GLY A 76 -8.20 7.40 -18.42
CA GLY A 76 -8.28 6.13 -17.73
C GLY A 76 -7.09 5.88 -16.80
N VAL A 77 -7.17 4.76 -16.06
CA VAL A 77 -6.12 4.27 -15.19
C VAL A 77 -5.32 3.20 -15.92
N SER A 78 -3.99 3.21 -15.82
CA SER A 78 -3.16 2.14 -16.41
C SER A 78 -3.59 0.76 -15.88
N VAL A 79 -3.78 -0.20 -16.79
CA VAL A 79 -4.02 -1.61 -16.44
C VAL A 79 -2.83 -2.24 -15.72
N ARG A 80 -1.63 -1.63 -15.80
CA ARG A 80 -0.42 -2.08 -15.10
C ARG A 80 -0.18 -1.32 -13.79
N LEU A 81 -1.13 -0.50 -13.32
CA LEU A 81 -0.95 0.29 -12.10
C LEU A 81 -0.61 -0.59 -10.89
N SER A 82 -1.42 -1.62 -10.62
CA SER A 82 -1.23 -2.57 -9.53
C SER A 82 0.11 -3.30 -9.63
N ILE A 83 0.44 -3.81 -10.82
CA ILE A 83 1.73 -4.47 -11.10
C ILE A 83 2.91 -3.55 -10.78
N SER A 84 2.92 -2.34 -11.34
CA SER A 84 4.02 -1.39 -11.13
C SER A 84 4.14 -0.91 -9.68
N ASN A 85 3.01 -0.74 -8.99
CA ASN A 85 3.00 -0.40 -7.56
C ASN A 85 3.50 -1.55 -6.69
N TYR A 86 3.15 -2.79 -7.01
CA TYR A 86 3.62 -3.98 -6.32
C TYR A 86 5.15 -4.15 -6.47
N GLU A 87 5.66 -4.03 -7.69
CA GLU A 87 7.11 -4.06 -7.97
C GLU A 87 7.86 -2.93 -7.25
N THR A 88 7.27 -1.73 -7.22
CA THR A 88 7.86 -0.57 -6.53
C THR A 88 7.89 -0.76 -5.02
N LEU A 89 6.80 -1.29 -4.44
CA LEU A 89 6.71 -1.60 -3.03
C LEU A 89 7.76 -2.64 -2.63
N ALA A 90 7.89 -3.71 -3.43
CA ALA A 90 8.89 -4.75 -3.26
C ALA A 90 10.32 -4.18 -3.32
N ALA A 91 10.62 -3.37 -4.34
CA ALA A 91 11.93 -2.74 -4.51
C ALA A 91 12.28 -1.81 -3.35
N ASN A 92 11.31 -1.04 -2.84
CA ASN A 92 11.56 -0.14 -1.72
C ASN A 92 11.79 -0.91 -0.40
N ALA A 93 11.07 -2.01 -0.18
CA ALA A 93 11.31 -2.90 0.95
C ALA A 93 12.72 -3.52 0.90
N VAL A 94 13.18 -3.97 -0.28
CA VAL A 94 14.55 -4.46 -0.49
C VAL A 94 15.57 -3.36 -0.22
N ARG A 95 15.33 -2.14 -0.74
CA ARG A 95 16.20 -0.98 -0.48
C ARG A 95 16.32 -0.69 1.02
N ARG A 96 15.20 -0.71 1.76
CA ARG A 96 15.18 -0.49 3.21
C ARG A 96 15.95 -1.59 3.95
N ALA A 97 15.67 -2.86 3.64
CA ALA A 97 16.36 -3.99 4.26
C ALA A 97 17.89 -3.94 4.03
N LEU A 98 18.33 -3.59 2.82
CA LEU A 98 19.76 -3.40 2.53
C LEU A 98 20.38 -2.27 3.36
N ARG A 99 19.70 -1.13 3.51
CA ARG A 99 20.17 0.00 4.33
C ARG A 99 20.28 -0.36 5.81
N LEU A 100 19.35 -1.17 6.30
CA LEU A 100 19.28 -1.60 7.70
C LEU A 100 20.05 -2.90 7.97
N HIS A 101 20.66 -3.50 6.94
CA HIS A 101 21.35 -4.79 7.01
C HIS A 101 20.44 -5.93 7.50
N GLU A 102 19.16 -5.90 7.13
CA GLU A 102 18.18 -6.93 7.48
C GLU A 102 18.27 -8.11 6.50
N PRO A 103 18.15 -9.37 6.98
CA PRO A 103 18.15 -10.55 6.12
C PRO A 103 16.83 -10.75 5.36
N GLU A 104 15.77 -10.04 5.76
CA GLU A 104 14.43 -10.12 5.21
C GLU A 104 13.96 -8.75 4.76
N ALA A 105 13.42 -8.68 3.55
CA ALA A 105 12.79 -7.50 2.97
C ALA A 105 11.28 -7.71 3.00
N VAL A 106 10.62 -7.10 3.98
CA VAL A 106 9.16 -7.19 4.15
C VAL A 106 8.56 -5.79 4.07
N PRO A 107 7.73 -5.46 3.06
CA PRO A 107 7.13 -4.14 2.96
C PRO A 107 6.33 -3.75 4.19
N ARG A 108 6.45 -2.49 4.61
CA ARG A 108 5.72 -1.87 5.72
C ARG A 108 4.97 -0.63 5.25
N VAL A 109 4.18 0.00 6.12
CA VAL A 109 3.45 1.24 5.79
C VAL A 109 4.40 2.35 5.37
N SER A 110 5.57 2.45 6.02
CA SER A 110 6.65 3.37 5.66
C SER A 110 7.15 3.22 4.22
N ASP A 111 6.96 2.05 3.59
CA ASP A 111 7.36 1.82 2.20
C ASP A 111 6.33 2.31 1.17
N LEU A 112 5.08 2.58 1.59
CA LEU A 112 3.98 2.99 0.69
C LEU A 112 4.19 4.38 0.08
N ALA A 113 5.06 5.23 0.65
CA ALA A 113 5.39 6.51 0.03
C ALA A 113 5.99 6.33 -1.38
N ALA A 114 6.71 5.22 -1.63
CA ALA A 114 7.34 4.96 -2.91
C ALA A 114 6.34 4.70 -4.05
N ILE A 115 5.16 4.13 -3.76
CA ILE A 115 4.18 3.81 -4.80
C ILE A 115 3.43 5.06 -5.29
N VAL A 116 3.48 6.17 -4.55
CA VAL A 116 2.91 7.47 -5.00
C VAL A 116 3.59 7.92 -6.29
N THR A 117 4.92 7.90 -6.34
CA THR A 117 5.69 8.28 -7.53
C THR A 117 5.42 7.33 -8.70
N SER A 118 5.33 6.02 -8.44
CA SER A 118 5.01 5.03 -9.48
C SER A 118 3.60 5.24 -10.04
N THR A 119 2.64 5.55 -9.17
CA THR A 119 1.25 5.81 -9.54
C THR A 119 1.12 7.07 -10.41
N GLN A 120 1.85 8.13 -10.10
CA GLN A 120 1.78 9.39 -10.84
C GLN A 120 2.10 9.20 -12.34
N GLY A 121 2.99 8.27 -12.70
CA GLY A 121 3.29 7.94 -14.09
C GLY A 121 2.28 6.99 -14.77
N LYS A 122 1.21 6.61 -14.08
CA LYS A 122 0.24 5.58 -14.50
C LYS A 122 -1.21 6.06 -14.51
N ILE A 123 -1.45 7.28 -14.05
CA ILE A 123 -2.77 7.92 -14.05
C ILE A 123 -2.64 9.39 -14.43
N GLU A 124 -3.71 9.96 -14.98
CA GLU A 124 -3.84 11.39 -15.19
C GLU A 124 -4.81 11.95 -14.13
N ILE A 125 -4.47 13.09 -13.53
CA ILE A 125 -5.33 13.78 -12.57
C ILE A 125 -6.26 14.74 -13.32
N GLU A 126 -7.47 14.96 -12.79
CA GLU A 126 -8.40 15.95 -13.36
C GLU A 126 -7.77 17.35 -13.39
N ALA A 127 -8.00 18.11 -14.47
CA ALA A 127 -7.34 19.40 -14.66
C ALA A 127 -7.64 20.42 -13.54
N LEU A 128 -8.82 20.33 -12.91
CA LEU A 128 -9.20 21.17 -11.76
C LEU A 128 -8.39 20.85 -10.49
N GLU A 129 -7.71 19.70 -10.47
CA GLU A 129 -6.93 19.18 -9.36
C GLU A 129 -5.40 19.32 -9.59
N GLU A 130 -4.99 20.01 -10.65
CA GLU A 130 -3.57 20.28 -10.97
C GLU A 130 -2.86 20.99 -9.80
N GLY A 131 -1.64 20.54 -9.48
CA GLY A 131 -0.85 20.98 -8.33
C GLY A 131 -1.23 20.32 -6.99
N ARG A 132 -2.22 19.43 -6.97
CA ARG A 132 -2.66 18.65 -5.78
C ARG A 132 -2.46 17.15 -5.94
N GLU A 133 -1.73 16.72 -6.97
CA GLU A 133 -1.59 15.32 -7.39
C GLU A 133 -1.06 14.46 -6.24
N GLU A 134 0.05 14.87 -5.64
CA GLU A 134 0.68 14.11 -4.56
C GLU A 134 -0.27 13.90 -3.37
N ARG A 135 -1.02 14.94 -2.99
CA ARG A 135 -1.99 14.87 -1.89
C ARG A 135 -3.15 13.92 -2.21
N ILE A 136 -3.64 13.93 -3.45
CA ILE A 136 -4.71 13.03 -3.91
C ILE A 136 -4.23 11.58 -3.87
N LEU A 137 -3.02 11.33 -4.37
CA LEU A 137 -2.41 10.01 -4.37
C LEU A 137 -2.14 9.49 -2.95
N GLN A 138 -1.61 10.33 -2.05
CA GLN A 138 -1.46 9.99 -0.63
C GLN A 138 -2.82 9.69 0.03
N GLY A 139 -3.87 10.43 -0.37
CA GLY A 139 -5.25 10.17 0.05
C GLY A 139 -5.75 8.79 -0.41
N LEU A 140 -5.46 8.40 -1.65
CA LEU A 140 -5.80 7.07 -2.17
C LEU A 140 -5.06 5.96 -1.43
N VAL A 141 -3.76 6.14 -1.12
CA VAL A 141 -2.99 5.20 -0.29
C VAL A 141 -3.63 5.06 1.09
N SER A 142 -3.94 6.18 1.74
CA SER A 142 -4.58 6.19 3.07
C SER A 142 -5.95 5.49 3.06
N ALA A 143 -6.75 5.74 2.01
CA ALA A 143 -8.05 5.10 1.83
C ALA A 143 -7.91 3.59 1.62
N ALA A 144 -6.91 3.15 0.84
CA ALA A 144 -6.63 1.74 0.60
C ALA A 144 -6.19 1.02 1.89
N VAL A 145 -5.25 1.61 2.65
CA VAL A 145 -4.83 1.10 3.96
C VAL A 145 -6.04 0.98 4.90
N LEU A 146 -6.89 2.00 4.98
CA LEU A 146 -8.08 1.97 5.84
C LEU A 146 -9.06 0.87 5.43
N ALA A 147 -9.29 0.68 4.13
CA ALA A 147 -10.19 -0.34 3.62
C ALA A 147 -9.69 -1.76 3.94
N VAL A 148 -8.40 -2.03 3.71
CA VAL A 148 -7.77 -3.31 4.05
C VAL A 148 -7.75 -3.52 5.56
N PHE A 149 -7.41 -2.49 6.34
CA PHE A 149 -7.42 -2.56 7.81
C PHE A 149 -8.78 -2.98 8.37
N ARG A 150 -9.87 -2.38 7.88
CA ARG A 150 -11.22 -2.73 8.29
C ARG A 150 -11.62 -4.18 7.94
N ARG A 151 -11.08 -4.74 6.85
CA ARG A 151 -11.31 -6.14 6.47
C ARG A 151 -10.47 -7.11 7.28
N ARG A 152 -9.22 -6.76 7.58
CA ARG A 152 -8.23 -7.69 8.13
C ARG A 152 -8.08 -7.62 9.66
N VAL A 153 -8.44 -6.50 10.30
CA VAL A 153 -8.23 -6.29 11.74
C VAL A 153 -9.57 -6.10 12.46
N PRO A 154 -10.04 -7.11 13.23
CA PRO A 154 -11.30 -7.03 13.95
C PRO A 154 -11.29 -5.92 15.01
N SER A 155 -12.35 -5.13 15.05
CA SER A 155 -12.43 -3.95 15.92
C SER A 155 -12.42 -4.28 17.42
N GLU A 156 -12.84 -5.49 17.79
CA GLU A 156 -12.93 -5.93 19.19
C GLU A 156 -11.56 -6.05 19.84
N GLN A 157 -10.51 -6.30 19.06
CA GLN A 157 -9.14 -6.48 19.55
C GLN A 157 -8.43 -5.14 19.81
N LEU A 158 -8.99 -4.02 19.34
CA LEU A 158 -8.33 -2.71 19.32
C LEU A 158 -8.57 -1.89 20.59
N GLY A 159 -9.60 -2.21 21.37
CA GLY A 159 -9.92 -1.50 22.62
C GLY A 159 -8.74 -1.45 23.60
N PRO A 160 -8.17 -2.62 23.97
CA PRO A 160 -7.00 -2.69 24.85
C PRO A 160 -5.77 -1.95 24.29
N VAL A 161 -5.53 -2.01 22.97
CA VAL A 161 -4.42 -1.29 22.32
C VAL A 161 -4.57 0.20 22.55
N VAL A 162 -5.74 0.76 22.24
CA VAL A 162 -6.00 2.20 22.39
C VAL A 162 -5.90 2.63 23.86
N ALA A 163 -6.40 1.81 24.79
CA ALA A 163 -6.32 2.10 26.22
C ALA A 163 -4.87 2.09 26.74
N ALA A 164 -3.97 1.35 26.10
CA ALA A 164 -2.56 1.31 26.46
C ALA A 164 -1.78 2.54 25.97
N PHE A 165 -2.30 3.31 25.02
CA PHE A 165 -1.76 4.63 24.65
C PHE A 165 -2.25 5.70 25.65
N ASP A 166 -1.65 5.71 26.84
CA ASP A 166 -1.77 6.81 27.81
C ASP A 166 -1.14 8.12 27.31
N ASP A 167 -1.34 9.21 28.06
CA ASP A 167 -0.92 10.58 27.68
C ASP A 167 0.59 10.74 27.42
N SER A 168 1.41 9.83 27.93
CA SER A 168 2.87 9.89 27.81
C SER A 168 3.46 8.93 26.79
N ARG A 169 2.66 7.98 26.27
CA ARG A 169 3.16 6.94 25.39
C ARG A 169 3.28 7.44 23.96
N VAL A 170 4.50 7.30 23.44
CA VAL A 170 4.86 7.67 22.08
C VAL A 170 5.49 6.46 21.41
N VAL A 171 4.98 6.10 20.23
CA VAL A 171 5.49 4.98 19.44
C VAL A 171 6.06 5.50 18.13
N HIS A 172 7.30 5.16 17.83
CA HIS A 172 7.95 5.51 16.58
C HIS A 172 7.82 4.37 15.57
N ALA A 173 7.64 4.73 14.31
CA ALA A 173 7.67 3.83 13.16
C ALA A 173 8.41 4.53 12.02
N GLY A 174 9.07 3.76 11.15
CA GLY A 174 9.62 4.32 9.93
C GLY A 174 10.60 3.45 9.18
N ASP A 175 11.06 4.00 8.05
CA ASP A 175 12.01 3.34 7.16
C ASP A 175 13.44 3.26 7.73
N ASP A 176 13.69 3.92 8.86
CA ASP A 176 14.96 3.95 9.59
C ASP A 176 14.98 3.06 10.84
N LEU A 177 13.88 2.34 11.13
CA LEU A 177 13.82 1.40 12.26
C LEU A 177 13.98 -0.06 11.79
N PRO A 178 14.90 -0.84 12.39
CA PRO A 178 15.00 -2.27 12.12
C PRO A 178 13.81 -3.03 12.71
N ALA A 179 13.54 -4.24 12.21
CA ALA A 179 12.50 -5.14 12.69
C ALA A 179 12.64 -5.44 14.20
N SER A 180 13.88 -5.47 14.72
CA SER A 180 14.14 -5.67 16.14
C SER A 180 13.53 -4.57 17.02
N ALA A 181 13.46 -3.32 16.55
CA ALA A 181 12.82 -2.23 17.27
C ALA A 181 11.31 -2.47 17.45
N TYR A 182 10.67 -3.14 16.49
CA TYR A 182 9.26 -3.52 16.60
C TYR A 182 9.07 -4.72 17.55
N ALA A 183 10.02 -5.65 17.60
CA ALA A 183 9.99 -6.72 18.62
C ALA A 183 10.10 -6.13 20.05
N GLU A 184 10.99 -5.15 20.25
CA GLU A 184 11.09 -4.42 21.52
C GLU A 184 9.80 -3.67 21.85
N LEU A 185 9.20 -2.99 20.86
CA LEU A 185 7.91 -2.33 21.01
C LEU A 185 6.82 -3.30 21.47
N LEU A 186 6.70 -4.47 20.87
CA LEU A 186 5.70 -5.47 21.24
C LEU A 186 5.90 -5.97 22.67
N GLY A 187 7.15 -6.13 23.12
CA GLY A 187 7.46 -6.44 24.51
C GLY A 187 7.08 -5.32 25.50
N GLN A 188 7.16 -4.06 25.08
CA GLN A 188 6.77 -2.89 25.88
C GLN A 188 5.26 -2.59 25.83
N LEU A 189 4.57 -3.08 24.81
CA LEU A 189 3.14 -2.88 24.58
C LEU A 189 2.42 -4.22 24.29
N PRO A 190 2.27 -5.10 25.30
CA PRO A 190 1.69 -6.45 25.09
C PRO A 190 0.29 -6.43 24.49
N ALA A 191 -0.49 -5.36 24.71
CA ALA A 191 -1.81 -5.21 24.12
C ALA A 191 -1.79 -5.20 22.58
N LEU A 192 -0.68 -4.79 21.96
CA LEU A 192 -0.50 -4.73 20.51
C LEU A 192 -0.13 -6.09 19.91
N GLU A 193 0.46 -7.00 20.68
CA GLU A 193 0.98 -8.28 20.20
C GLU A 193 -0.11 -9.17 19.58
N GLY A 194 -1.26 -9.32 20.24
CA GLY A 194 -2.37 -10.13 19.74
C GLY A 194 -2.87 -9.72 18.36
N PRO A 195 -3.29 -8.45 18.15
CA PRO A 195 -3.69 -7.95 16.83
C PRO A 195 -2.60 -8.06 15.77
N VAL A 196 -1.33 -7.80 16.14
CA VAL A 196 -0.20 -7.86 15.22
C VAL A 196 0.07 -9.29 14.78
N LEU A 197 0.12 -10.25 15.70
CA LEU A 197 0.34 -11.66 15.40
C LEU A 197 -0.81 -12.24 14.56
N ALA A 198 -2.05 -11.87 14.89
CA ALA A 198 -3.23 -12.30 14.13
C ALA A 198 -3.20 -11.80 12.68
N LEU A 199 -2.73 -10.56 12.44
CA LEU A 199 -2.56 -10.00 11.10
C LEU A 199 -1.35 -10.59 10.36
N ALA A 200 -0.23 -10.77 11.06
CA ALA A 200 1.02 -11.29 10.52
C ALA A 200 0.91 -12.75 10.08
N GLY A 201 0.18 -13.58 10.85
CA GLY A 201 0.06 -15.02 10.61
C GLY A 201 1.37 -15.80 10.79
N SER A 202 2.44 -15.14 11.24
CA SER A 202 3.75 -15.72 11.53
C SER A 202 4.50 -14.86 12.55
N GLU A 203 5.54 -15.44 13.17
CA GLU A 203 6.44 -14.73 14.08
C GLU A 203 7.71 -14.21 13.37
N SER A 204 7.73 -14.16 12.03
CA SER A 204 8.87 -13.56 11.30
C SER A 204 9.05 -12.09 11.76
N PRO A 205 10.25 -11.66 12.15
CA PRO A 205 10.48 -10.29 12.59
C PRO A 205 10.06 -9.25 11.55
N GLY A 206 10.31 -9.51 10.26
CA GLY A 206 9.94 -8.61 9.18
C GLY A 206 8.41 -8.47 9.03
N VAL A 207 7.69 -9.59 9.10
CA VAL A 207 6.22 -9.63 9.00
C VAL A 207 5.57 -9.02 10.23
N MET A 208 6.08 -9.29 11.43
CA MET A 208 5.61 -8.66 12.67
C MET A 208 5.80 -7.15 12.66
N ALA A 209 6.94 -6.65 12.15
CA ALA A 209 7.16 -5.21 11.99
C ALA A 209 6.19 -4.57 10.99
N SER A 210 5.92 -5.25 9.86
CA SER A 210 4.94 -4.80 8.87
C SER A 210 3.53 -4.72 9.46
N ALA A 211 3.09 -5.76 10.16
CA ALA A 211 1.80 -5.81 10.81
C ALA A 211 1.67 -4.77 11.94
N ALA A 212 2.73 -4.53 12.72
CA ALA A 212 2.76 -3.49 13.75
C ALA A 212 2.55 -2.08 13.15
N GLU A 213 3.31 -1.72 12.11
CA GLU A 213 3.09 -0.45 11.41
C GLU A 213 1.67 -0.34 10.85
N PHE A 214 1.15 -1.43 10.28
CA PHE A 214 -0.18 -1.46 9.67
C PHE A 214 -1.30 -1.27 10.71
N VAL A 215 -1.20 -1.90 11.88
CA VAL A 215 -2.17 -1.71 12.97
C VAL A 215 -2.13 -0.28 13.50
N LEU A 216 -0.93 0.29 13.70
CA LEU A 216 -0.77 1.68 14.14
C LEU A 216 -1.38 2.68 13.14
N GLU A 217 -1.11 2.46 11.84
CA GLU A 217 -1.67 3.31 10.78
C GLU A 217 -3.19 3.18 10.70
N GLY A 218 -3.73 1.96 10.80
CA GLY A 218 -5.17 1.74 10.84
C GLY A 218 -5.85 2.41 12.03
N LEU A 219 -5.25 2.35 13.21
CA LEU A 219 -5.71 3.08 14.40
C LEU A 219 -5.68 4.60 14.18
N HIS A 220 -4.67 5.12 13.51
CA HIS A 220 -4.63 6.53 13.13
C HIS A 220 -5.77 6.89 12.15
N LEU A 221 -5.92 6.14 11.07
CA LEU A 221 -6.93 6.39 10.02
C LEU A 221 -8.36 6.20 10.50
N THR A 222 -8.57 5.37 11.53
CA THR A 222 -9.85 5.24 12.26
C THR A 222 -10.03 6.29 13.36
N LYS A 223 -9.12 7.27 13.45
CA LYS A 223 -9.16 8.37 14.41
C LYS A 223 -9.12 7.89 15.87
N ARG A 224 -8.35 6.83 16.15
CA ARG A 224 -8.08 6.30 17.50
C ARG A 224 -6.71 6.70 18.03
N LEU A 225 -5.76 6.98 17.15
CA LEU A 225 -4.45 7.55 17.48
C LEU A 225 -4.19 8.82 16.66
N ASN A 226 -3.35 9.70 17.20
CA ASN A 226 -2.77 10.81 16.45
C ASN A 226 -1.44 10.35 15.82
N LYS A 227 -1.12 10.88 14.64
CA LYS A 227 0.12 10.63 13.91
C LYS A 227 0.76 11.95 13.53
N ASP A 228 2.04 12.08 13.83
CA ASP A 228 2.91 13.13 13.31
C ASP A 228 3.95 12.46 12.40
N ALA A 229 3.99 12.85 11.13
CA ALA A 229 4.85 12.20 10.13
C ALA A 229 5.73 13.19 9.38
N ALA A 230 6.96 12.78 9.09
CA ALA A 230 7.94 13.53 8.31
C ALA A 230 8.77 12.57 7.46
N GLY A 231 8.54 12.57 6.14
CA GLY A 231 9.16 11.60 5.24
C GLY A 231 8.76 10.15 5.61
N GLY A 232 9.74 9.25 5.66
CA GLY A 232 9.53 7.85 6.04
C GLY A 232 9.30 7.61 7.54
N ARG A 233 9.35 8.66 8.38
CA ARG A 233 9.20 8.56 9.84
C ARG A 233 7.80 8.96 10.27
N ALA A 234 7.26 8.24 11.25
CA ALA A 234 5.99 8.51 11.89
C ALA A 234 6.09 8.34 13.40
N THR A 235 5.34 9.16 14.12
CA THR A 235 5.18 9.08 15.56
C THR A 235 3.70 8.98 15.89
N TYR A 236 3.31 7.95 16.64
CA TYR A 236 1.94 7.70 17.08
C TYR A 236 1.79 7.99 18.57
N ARG A 237 0.68 8.63 18.94
CA ARG A 237 0.34 8.99 20.32
C ARG A 237 -1.15 8.88 20.58
N GLY A 238 -1.51 8.73 21.86
CA GLY A 238 -2.89 8.83 22.33
C GLY A 238 -3.53 10.15 21.93
N ARG A 239 -4.86 10.21 21.89
CA ARG A 239 -5.55 11.43 21.41
C ARG A 239 -5.62 12.55 22.44
N GLY A 240 -5.54 12.22 23.74
CA GLY A 240 -5.89 13.14 24.81
C GLY A 240 -7.40 13.39 24.88
#